data_AF-A0A2B4F1B3-F1
#
_entry.id   AF-A0A2B4F1B3-F1
#
_cell.length_a   1.000
_cell.length_b   1.000
_cell.length_c   1.000
_cell.angle_alpha   90.00
_cell.angle_beta   90.00
_cell.angle_gamma   90.00
#
_symmetry.space_group_name_H-M   'P 1'
#
loop_
_entity.id
_entity.type
_entity.pdbx_description
1 polymer ?
#
loop_
_entity_poly.entity_id
_entity_poly.type
_entity_poly.pdbx_seq_one_letter_code
_entity_poly.pdbx_strand_id
1 'polypeptide(L)'
;MKEGGSITKKRLLITSLCIAFGLFWSYKEAVFASYKPIDQYGLNKGLQNKSIGTLTHNEMKKVGEHFVTEQLSVFSFHNKEDVKRKGEEIFVNRGYEQLMKNYYPNRFQDLEYKFINEEIREVMDEGFLYKTVAYVAGTENGKRSEMKLNYEMEIVKVNNIFKVLEQKQYVQ
;
A
#
# COMPACT_ATOMS: atom_id res chain seq x y z
N MET A 1 33.48 -25.97 -41.29
CA MET A 1 33.61 -25.07 -40.11
C MET A 1 32.23 -24.60 -39.70
N LYS A 2 31.73 -25.04 -38.54
CA LYS A 2 30.42 -24.66 -37.98
C LYS A 2 30.67 -23.72 -36.79
N GLU A 3 30.72 -22.41 -37.02
CA GLU A 3 30.92 -21.44 -35.92
C GLU A 3 29.86 -20.33 -35.84
N GLY A 4 28.75 -20.44 -36.57
CA GLY A 4 27.64 -19.47 -36.47
C GLY A 4 26.51 -19.86 -35.51
N GLY A 5 26.40 -21.14 -35.13
CA GLY A 5 25.20 -21.66 -34.44
C GLY A 5 25.19 -21.58 -32.91
N SER A 6 26.36 -21.43 -32.29
CA SER A 6 26.51 -21.51 -30.82
C SER A 6 26.15 -20.20 -30.11
N ILE A 7 26.49 -19.05 -30.71
CA ILE A 7 26.31 -17.73 -30.09
C ILE A 7 24.85 -17.29 -30.13
N THR A 8 24.15 -17.50 -31.25
CA THR A 8 22.73 -17.11 -31.42
C THR A 8 21.81 -17.93 -30.51
N LYS A 9 22.08 -19.24 -30.35
CA LYS A 9 21.33 -20.11 -29.43
C LYS A 9 21.52 -19.69 -27.97
N LYS A 10 22.75 -19.37 -27.54
CA LYS A 10 23.02 -18.89 -26.18
C LYS A 10 22.30 -17.58 -25.86
N ARG A 11 22.29 -16.62 -26.79
CA ARG A 11 21.57 -15.34 -26.60
C ARG A 11 20.06 -15.53 -26.51
N LEU A 12 19.46 -16.35 -27.37
CA LEU A 12 18.02 -16.63 -27.33
C LEU A 12 17.60 -17.31 -26.01
N LEU A 13 18.45 -18.20 -25.49
CA LEU A 13 18.23 -18.94 -24.25
C LEU A 13 18.30 -18.00 -23.03
N ILE A 14 19.26 -17.05 -23.01
CA ILE A 14 19.36 -16.04 -21.95
C ILE A 14 18.15 -15.11 -21.98
N THR A 15 17.74 -14.60 -23.14
CA THR A 15 16.57 -13.71 -23.24
C THR A 15 15.29 -14.44 -22.84
N SER A 16 15.13 -15.71 -23.21
CA SER A 16 14.00 -16.55 -22.78
C SER A 16 14.02 -16.80 -21.27
N LEU A 17 15.20 -17.03 -20.66
CA LEU A 17 15.34 -17.17 -19.22
C LEU A 17 14.97 -15.86 -18.50
N CYS A 18 15.43 -14.70 -18.99
CA CYS A 18 15.10 -13.40 -18.40
C CYS A 18 13.61 -13.07 -18.49
N ILE A 19 12.94 -13.42 -19.60
CA ILE A 19 11.48 -13.24 -19.74
C ILE A 19 10.74 -14.20 -18.81
N ALA A 20 11.15 -15.46 -18.73
CA ALA A 20 10.55 -16.43 -17.82
C ALA A 20 10.74 -16.04 -16.35
N PHE A 21 11.93 -15.57 -15.95
CA PHE A 21 12.18 -15.07 -14.60
C PHE A 21 11.41 -13.77 -14.31
N GLY A 22 11.37 -12.81 -15.23
CA GLY A 22 10.64 -11.55 -15.03
C GLY A 22 9.12 -11.75 -14.91
N LEU A 23 8.54 -12.65 -15.71
CA LEU A 23 7.12 -13.00 -15.64
C LEU A 23 6.79 -13.86 -14.42
N PHE A 24 7.66 -14.81 -14.05
CA PHE A 24 7.42 -15.68 -12.89
C PHE A 24 7.61 -14.95 -11.55
N TRP A 25 8.53 -13.97 -11.47
CA TRP A 25 8.72 -13.18 -10.25
C TRP A 25 7.54 -12.26 -9.96
N SER A 26 7.03 -11.58 -10.99
CA SER A 26 5.86 -10.70 -10.87
C SER A 26 4.55 -11.48 -10.61
N TYR A 27 4.44 -12.72 -11.11
CA TYR A 27 3.25 -13.55 -10.90
C TYR A 27 3.15 -14.13 -9.48
N LYS A 28 4.28 -14.32 -8.78
CA LYS A 28 4.27 -14.89 -7.43
C LYS A 28 3.74 -13.90 -6.38
N GLU A 29 4.18 -12.65 -6.37
CA GLU A 29 3.80 -11.74 -5.27
C GLU A 29 2.29 -11.47 -5.20
N ALA A 30 1.60 -11.35 -6.34
CA ALA A 30 0.17 -11.04 -6.39
C ALA A 30 -0.76 -12.23 -6.01
N VAL A 31 -0.35 -13.47 -6.27
CA VAL A 31 -1.14 -14.68 -5.97
C VAL A 31 -0.93 -15.17 -4.52
N PHE A 32 0.19 -14.81 -3.89
CA PHE A 32 0.54 -15.24 -2.52
C PHE A 32 0.25 -14.22 -1.42
N ALA A 33 -0.19 -13.00 -1.76
CA ALA A 33 -0.55 -12.03 -0.73
C ALA A 33 -1.77 -12.51 0.08
N SER A 34 -1.60 -12.74 1.37
CA SER A 34 -2.67 -13.14 2.29
C SER A 34 -3.32 -11.92 2.92
N TYR A 35 -4.61 -12.02 3.25
CA TYR A 35 -5.28 -11.05 4.10
C TYR A 35 -4.62 -11.03 5.48
N LYS A 36 -4.41 -9.81 6.02
CA LYS A 36 -3.81 -9.59 7.33
C LYS A 36 -4.60 -8.53 8.11
N PRO A 37 -4.75 -8.68 9.44
CA PRO A 37 -5.36 -7.67 10.29
C PRO A 37 -4.50 -6.40 10.42
N ILE A 38 -5.12 -5.28 10.84
CA ILE A 38 -4.49 -3.95 10.92
C ILE A 38 -3.24 -3.91 11.81
N ASP A 39 -3.21 -4.69 12.88
CA ASP A 39 -2.10 -4.75 13.86
C ASP A 39 -0.80 -5.24 13.23
N GLN A 40 -0.86 -6.00 12.14
CA GLN A 40 0.33 -6.44 11.39
C GLN A 40 0.94 -5.35 10.50
N TYR A 41 0.27 -4.21 10.34
CA TYR A 41 0.74 -3.07 9.56
C TYR A 41 1.24 -1.91 10.42
N GLY A 42 1.38 -2.11 11.74
CA GLY A 42 1.93 -1.11 12.64
C GLY A 42 3.41 -0.80 12.37
N LEU A 43 3.77 0.49 12.45
CA LEU A 43 5.17 0.91 12.33
C LEU A 43 5.89 0.75 13.66
N ASN A 44 7.08 0.15 13.64
CA ASN A 44 7.95 0.10 14.82
C ASN A 44 8.65 1.45 15.06
N LYS A 45 9.10 1.68 16.31
CA LYS A 45 9.78 2.92 16.71
C LYS A 45 11.03 3.25 15.89
N GLY A 46 11.80 2.21 15.50
CA GLY A 46 13.01 2.39 14.70
C GLY A 46 12.71 3.01 13.33
N LEU A 47 11.68 2.51 12.66
CA LEU A 47 11.20 3.02 11.39
C LEU A 47 10.57 4.41 11.54
N GLN A 48 9.75 4.61 12.57
CA GLN A 48 9.12 5.91 12.86
C GLN A 48 10.14 7.04 13.04
N ASN A 49 11.36 6.76 13.50
CA ASN A 49 12.39 7.77 13.74
C ASN A 49 13.28 8.08 12.51
N LYS A 50 13.24 7.26 11.44
CA LYS A 50 14.08 7.47 10.24
C LYS A 50 13.62 8.66 9.41
N SER A 51 14.55 9.42 8.83
CA SER A 51 14.19 10.43 7.82
C SER A 51 13.74 9.76 6.51
N ILE A 52 12.92 10.45 5.70
CA ILE A 52 12.43 9.93 4.42
C ILE A 52 13.58 9.48 3.51
N GLY A 53 14.59 10.33 3.32
CA GLY A 53 15.74 10.01 2.46
C GLY A 53 16.61 8.84 2.91
N THR A 54 16.41 8.30 4.12
CA THR A 54 17.15 7.13 4.64
C THR A 54 16.31 5.85 4.65
N LEU A 55 15.04 5.93 4.25
CA LEU A 55 14.19 4.75 4.14
C LEU A 55 14.68 3.87 3.00
N THR A 56 14.74 2.57 3.26
CA THR A 56 14.85 1.59 2.17
C THR A 56 13.51 1.46 1.44
N HIS A 57 13.52 0.92 0.23
CA HIS A 57 12.30 0.68 -0.54
C HIS A 57 11.26 -0.17 0.24
N ASN A 58 11.71 -1.22 0.96
CA ASN A 58 10.84 -2.05 1.78
C ASN A 58 10.27 -1.30 3.00
N GLU A 59 11.01 -0.34 3.54
CA GLU A 59 10.53 0.51 4.63
C GLU A 59 9.51 1.54 4.15
N MET A 60 9.75 2.17 2.99
CA MET A 60 8.75 3.03 2.33
C MET A 60 7.46 2.25 2.06
N LYS A 61 7.58 1.00 1.59
CA LYS A 61 6.44 0.10 1.38
C LYS A 61 5.63 -0.09 2.66
N LYS A 62 6.29 -0.46 3.77
CA LYS A 62 5.63 -0.64 5.08
C LYS A 62 4.92 0.63 5.56
N VAL A 63 5.53 1.79 5.37
CA VAL A 63 4.92 3.09 5.70
C VAL A 63 3.69 3.33 4.81
N GLY A 64 3.77 3.03 3.52
CA GLY A 64 2.64 3.08 2.59
C GLY A 64 1.48 2.18 3.00
N GLU A 65 1.75 0.89 3.20
CA GLU A 65 0.76 -0.09 3.66
C GLU A 65 0.08 0.36 4.96
N HIS A 66 0.86 0.84 5.94
CA HIS A 66 0.36 1.39 7.19
C HIS A 66 -0.64 2.53 6.96
N PHE A 67 -0.31 3.53 6.13
CA PHE A 67 -1.22 4.63 5.90
C PHE A 67 -2.49 4.23 5.14
N VAL A 68 -2.43 3.24 4.25
CA VAL A 68 -3.65 2.74 3.62
C VAL A 68 -4.53 2.05 4.66
N THR A 69 -3.98 1.18 5.51
CA THR A 69 -4.78 0.49 6.54
C THR A 69 -5.35 1.44 7.58
N GLU A 70 -4.59 2.45 8.01
CA GLU A 70 -5.08 3.51 8.91
C GLU A 70 -6.24 4.29 8.30
N GLN A 71 -6.20 4.62 7.01
CA GLN A 71 -7.32 5.28 6.33
C GLN A 71 -8.54 4.37 6.21
N LEU A 72 -8.34 3.10 5.87
CA LEU A 72 -9.41 2.12 5.69
C LEU A 72 -10.02 1.65 7.02
N SER A 73 -9.34 1.87 8.15
CA SER A 73 -9.88 1.63 9.49
C SER A 73 -11.19 2.39 9.74
N VAL A 74 -11.46 3.45 8.98
CA VAL A 74 -12.71 4.21 9.04
C VAL A 74 -13.97 3.35 8.83
N PHE A 75 -13.84 2.20 8.15
CA PHE A 75 -14.96 1.28 7.95
C PHE A 75 -15.41 0.54 9.21
N SER A 76 -14.56 0.47 10.25
CA SER A 76 -14.93 -0.08 11.56
C SER A 76 -15.38 0.99 12.55
N PHE A 77 -15.41 2.27 12.16
CA PHE A 77 -15.78 3.35 13.07
C PHE A 77 -17.29 3.46 13.26
N HIS A 78 -17.68 3.95 14.43
CA HIS A 78 -19.07 4.06 14.86
C HIS A 78 -19.55 5.51 15.01
N ASN A 79 -18.64 6.48 14.97
CA ASN A 79 -18.95 7.90 15.13
C ASN A 79 -18.02 8.78 14.26
N LYS A 80 -18.43 10.02 14.01
CA LYS A 80 -17.69 10.95 13.14
C LYS A 80 -16.49 11.57 13.84
N GLU A 81 -16.52 11.63 15.16
CA GLU A 81 -15.45 12.16 16.00
C GLU A 81 -14.17 11.31 15.86
N ASP A 82 -14.31 9.99 15.78
CA ASP A 82 -13.22 9.07 15.50
C ASP A 82 -12.65 9.26 14.10
N VAL A 83 -13.51 9.51 13.10
CA VAL A 83 -13.08 9.86 11.73
C VAL A 83 -12.26 11.15 11.75
N LYS A 84 -12.72 12.18 12.46
CA LYS A 84 -12.03 13.46 12.57
C LYS A 84 -10.66 13.29 13.23
N ARG A 85 -10.62 12.62 14.38
CA ARG A 85 -9.38 12.34 15.12
C ARG A 85 -8.37 11.58 14.26
N LYS A 86 -8.82 10.52 13.56
CA LYS A 86 -7.97 9.74 12.66
C LYS A 86 -7.46 10.60 11.49
N GLY A 87 -8.31 11.46 10.95
CA GLY A 87 -7.93 12.40 9.89
C GLY A 87 -6.81 13.37 10.32
N GLU A 88 -6.92 13.93 11.52
CA GLU A 88 -5.90 14.84 12.11
C GLU A 88 -4.59 14.11 12.43
N GLU A 89 -4.68 12.84 12.83
CA GLU A 89 -3.53 11.99 13.12
C GLU A 89 -2.68 11.74 11.87
N ILE A 90 -3.31 11.26 10.79
CA ILE A 90 -2.58 10.68 9.66
C ILE A 90 -2.37 11.65 8.49
N PHE A 91 -3.17 12.71 8.36
CA PHE A 91 -3.01 13.69 7.28
C PHE A 91 -2.29 14.95 7.73
N VAL A 92 -1.66 15.62 6.78
CA VAL A 92 -1.17 17.00 6.95
C VAL A 92 -2.35 17.97 6.98
N ASN A 93 -3.27 17.83 6.01
CA ASN A 93 -4.43 18.71 5.84
C ASN A 93 -5.66 17.92 5.35
N ARG A 94 -6.86 18.45 5.64
CA ARG A 94 -8.16 17.94 5.12
C ARG A 94 -8.43 16.45 5.35
N GLY A 95 -7.82 15.85 6.37
CA GLY A 95 -7.92 14.43 6.63
C GLY A 95 -9.36 13.98 6.93
N TYR A 96 -10.12 14.79 7.66
CA TYR A 96 -11.52 14.51 7.94
C TYR A 96 -12.34 14.42 6.64
N GLU A 97 -12.22 15.40 5.74
CA GLU A 97 -12.94 15.42 4.47
C GLU A 97 -12.56 14.24 3.57
N GLN A 98 -11.29 13.84 3.58
CA GLN A 98 -10.83 12.66 2.81
C GLN A 98 -11.43 11.37 3.38
N LEU A 99 -11.34 11.16 4.69
CA LEU A 99 -11.84 9.93 5.33
C LEU A 99 -13.37 9.83 5.31
N MET A 100 -14.07 10.96 5.40
CA MET A 100 -15.53 11.00 5.35
C MET A 100 -16.10 10.47 4.03
N LYS A 101 -15.34 10.44 2.93
CA LYS A 101 -15.76 9.81 1.67
C LYS A 101 -15.99 8.31 1.80
N ASN A 102 -15.30 7.67 2.74
CA ASN A 102 -15.40 6.23 3.01
C ASN A 102 -16.21 5.92 4.26
N TYR A 103 -16.59 6.93 5.05
CA TYR A 103 -17.28 6.71 6.31
C TYR A 103 -18.72 6.24 6.08
N TYR A 104 -18.95 4.97 6.35
CA TYR A 104 -20.26 4.37 6.50
C TYR A 104 -20.27 3.62 7.84
N PRO A 105 -20.99 4.11 8.86
CA PRO A 105 -20.91 3.55 10.20
C PRO A 105 -21.32 2.08 10.21
N ASN A 106 -20.59 1.25 10.96
CA ASN A 106 -20.83 -0.19 11.10
C ASN A 106 -20.77 -0.99 9.78
N ARG A 107 -20.00 -0.52 8.79
CA ARG A 107 -19.90 -1.23 7.50
C ARG A 107 -19.25 -2.60 7.65
N PHE A 108 -18.08 -2.63 8.27
CA PHE A 108 -17.27 -3.83 8.39
C PHE A 108 -16.81 -4.04 9.83
N GLN A 109 -16.93 -5.28 10.28
CA GLN A 109 -16.25 -5.80 11.47
C GLN A 109 -15.03 -6.61 11.04
N ASP A 110 -14.02 -6.71 11.92
CA ASP A 110 -12.83 -7.55 11.72
C ASP A 110 -12.11 -7.32 10.39
N LEU A 111 -11.70 -6.06 10.16
CA LEU A 111 -11.05 -5.64 8.93
C LEU A 111 -9.72 -6.36 8.67
N GLU A 112 -9.57 -6.90 7.47
CA GLU A 112 -8.34 -7.48 6.95
C GLU A 112 -7.97 -6.85 5.61
N TYR A 113 -6.67 -6.77 5.33
CA TYR A 113 -6.13 -6.09 4.16
C TYR A 113 -5.19 -6.98 3.36
N LYS A 114 -5.19 -6.78 2.06
CA LYS A 114 -4.22 -7.38 1.13
C LYS A 114 -3.84 -6.36 0.07
N PHE A 115 -2.55 -6.16 -0.14
CA PHE A 115 -2.02 -5.20 -1.13
C PHE A 115 -1.45 -5.92 -2.34
N ILE A 116 -1.70 -5.39 -3.53
CA ILE A 116 -1.10 -5.84 -4.78
C ILE A 116 -0.72 -4.64 -5.65
N ASN A 117 0.12 -4.87 -6.66
CA ASN A 117 0.57 -3.84 -7.61
C ASN A 117 1.14 -2.61 -6.90
N GLU A 118 1.91 -2.87 -5.85
CA GLU A 118 2.54 -1.83 -5.05
C GLU A 118 3.70 -1.20 -5.80
N GLU A 119 3.72 0.12 -5.82
CA GLU A 119 4.73 0.89 -6.53
C GLU A 119 5.11 2.10 -5.70
N ILE A 120 6.42 2.35 -5.59
CA ILE A 120 6.97 3.55 -4.95
C ILE A 120 7.64 4.38 -6.04
N ARG A 121 7.23 5.64 -6.16
CA ARG A 121 7.77 6.60 -7.12
C ARG A 121 8.25 7.86 -6.41
N GLU A 122 9.00 8.68 -7.15
CA GLU A 122 9.25 10.10 -6.81
C GLU A 122 9.75 10.28 -5.36
N VAL A 123 10.90 9.69 -5.04
CA VAL A 123 11.56 9.89 -3.76
C VAL A 123 12.26 11.24 -3.78
N MET A 124 11.74 12.18 -3.00
CA MET A 124 12.38 13.46 -2.69
C MET A 124 12.91 13.43 -1.26
N ASP A 125 13.70 14.42 -0.88
CA ASP A 125 14.25 14.50 0.48
C ASP A 125 13.14 14.56 1.55
N GLU A 126 11.98 15.10 1.19
CA GLU A 126 10.87 15.38 2.10
C GLU A 126 9.68 14.41 1.98
N GLY A 127 9.63 13.60 0.93
CA GLY A 127 8.50 12.71 0.69
C GLY A 127 8.70 11.65 -0.39
N PHE A 128 7.73 10.75 -0.52
CA PHE A 128 7.65 9.77 -1.60
C PHE A 128 6.21 9.48 -1.98
N LEU A 129 6.01 9.05 -3.23
CA LEU A 129 4.71 8.62 -3.76
C LEU A 129 4.57 7.11 -3.59
N TYR A 130 3.48 6.66 -2.98
CA TYR A 130 3.12 5.24 -2.85
C TYR A 130 1.80 4.97 -3.57
N LYS A 131 1.82 3.98 -4.47
CA LYS A 131 0.64 3.51 -5.21
C LYS A 131 0.39 2.05 -4.89
N THR A 132 -0.87 1.69 -4.73
CA THR A 132 -1.25 0.29 -4.48
C THR A 132 -2.71 0.04 -4.83
N VAL A 133 -3.02 -1.24 -5.02
CA VAL A 133 -4.38 -1.74 -4.97
C VAL A 133 -4.59 -2.42 -3.61
N ALA A 134 -5.46 -1.83 -2.80
CA ALA A 134 -5.88 -2.36 -1.52
C ALA A 134 -7.16 -3.18 -1.66
N TYR A 135 -7.08 -4.46 -1.32
CA TYR A 135 -8.24 -5.28 -1.02
C TYR A 135 -8.51 -5.18 0.47
N VAL A 136 -9.75 -4.90 0.82
CA VAL A 136 -10.21 -4.91 2.20
C VAL A 136 -11.37 -5.89 2.31
N ALA A 137 -11.31 -6.71 3.34
CA ALA A 137 -12.35 -7.67 3.67
C ALA A 137 -12.79 -7.45 5.11
N GLY A 138 -14.05 -7.79 5.38
CA GLY A 138 -14.59 -7.77 6.73
C GLY A 138 -15.96 -8.44 6.77
N THR A 139 -16.51 -8.55 7.97
CA THR A 139 -17.87 -9.05 8.17
C THR A 139 -18.87 -7.91 8.06
N GLU A 140 -19.79 -8.03 7.11
CA GLU A 140 -20.90 -7.11 6.87
C GLU A 140 -22.20 -7.91 6.94
N ASN A 141 -23.10 -7.55 7.86
CA ASN A 141 -24.38 -8.25 8.07
C ASN A 141 -24.24 -9.79 8.26
N GLY A 142 -23.21 -10.22 8.99
CA GLY A 142 -22.95 -11.64 9.28
C GLY A 142 -22.36 -12.43 8.10
N LYS A 143 -21.97 -11.78 7.02
CA LYS A 143 -21.30 -12.40 5.87
C LYS A 143 -19.98 -11.71 5.58
N ARG A 144 -19.00 -12.47 5.07
CA ARG A 144 -17.76 -11.87 4.56
C ARG A 144 -18.08 -11.06 3.30
N SER A 145 -17.63 -9.82 3.28
CA SER A 145 -17.75 -8.90 2.16
C SER A 145 -16.36 -8.34 1.87
N GLU A 146 -16.05 -8.13 0.59
CA GLU A 146 -14.74 -7.68 0.13
C GLU A 146 -14.91 -6.50 -0.83
N MET A 147 -13.99 -5.54 -0.78
CA MET A 147 -13.94 -4.45 -1.74
C MET A 147 -12.50 -4.13 -2.13
N LYS A 148 -12.37 -3.50 -3.30
CA LYS A 148 -11.10 -3.14 -3.92
C LYS A 148 -11.02 -1.63 -4.07
N LEU A 149 -9.90 -1.06 -3.65
CA LEU A 149 -9.63 0.38 -3.70
C LEU A 149 -8.25 0.61 -4.28
N ASN A 150 -8.15 1.55 -5.21
CA ASN A 150 -6.86 2.02 -5.70
C ASN A 150 -6.45 3.22 -4.88
N TYR A 151 -5.19 3.25 -4.45
CA TYR A 151 -4.59 4.34 -3.71
C TYR A 151 -3.39 4.88 -4.44
N GLU A 152 -3.29 6.21 -4.47
CA GLU A 152 -2.09 6.97 -4.75
C GLU A 152 -1.95 7.99 -3.62
N MET A 153 -0.84 7.93 -2.88
CA MET A 153 -0.62 8.72 -1.69
C MET A 153 0.76 9.34 -1.70
N GLU A 154 0.81 10.64 -1.46
CA GLU A 154 2.05 11.35 -1.17
C GLU A 154 2.30 11.32 0.34
N ILE A 155 3.41 10.70 0.74
CA ILE A 155 3.78 10.54 2.14
C ILE A 155 4.98 11.43 2.42
N VAL A 156 4.85 12.26 3.44
CA VAL A 156 5.87 13.22 3.87
C VAL A 156 6.21 13.01 5.34
N LYS A 157 7.25 13.71 5.82
CA LYS A 157 7.59 13.73 7.23
C LYS A 157 7.53 15.15 7.80
N VAL A 158 6.52 15.40 8.64
CA VAL A 158 6.29 16.71 9.28
C VAL A 158 6.62 16.59 10.77
N ASN A 159 7.51 17.44 11.28
CA ASN A 159 7.93 17.43 12.68
C ASN A 159 8.35 16.03 13.18
N ASN A 160 9.13 15.31 12.37
CA ASN A 160 9.58 13.93 12.62
C ASN A 160 8.46 12.87 12.67
N ILE A 161 7.24 13.18 12.22
CA ILE A 161 6.12 12.25 12.16
C ILE A 161 5.74 12.06 10.68
N PHE A 162 5.59 10.81 10.25
CA PHE A 162 5.08 10.55 8.90
C PHE A 162 3.62 10.97 8.79
N LYS A 163 3.25 11.57 7.66
CA LYS A 163 1.88 11.98 7.36
C LYS A 163 1.59 11.83 5.87
N VAL A 164 0.31 11.69 5.54
CA VAL A 164 -0.20 11.77 4.18
C VAL A 164 -0.43 13.23 3.83
N LEU A 165 0.27 13.73 2.82
CA LEU A 165 0.10 15.09 2.31
C LEU A 165 -1.10 15.16 1.37
N GLU A 166 -1.10 14.29 0.36
CA GLU A 166 -2.17 14.16 -0.62
C GLU A 166 -2.56 12.70 -0.83
N GLN A 167 -3.82 12.50 -1.19
CA GLN A 167 -4.38 11.19 -1.48
C GLN A 167 -5.38 11.28 -2.64
N LYS A 168 -5.22 10.36 -3.59
CA LYS A 168 -6.22 10.04 -4.62
C LYS A 168 -6.68 8.61 -4.40
N GLN A 169 -7.99 8.44 -4.30
CA GLN A 169 -8.62 7.14 -4.18
C GLN A 169 -9.79 7.05 -5.16
N TYR A 170 -9.90 5.90 -5.80
CA TYR A 170 -11.00 5.58 -6.70
C TYR A 170 -11.39 4.12 -6.55
N VAL A 171 -12.71 3.90 -6.56
CA VAL A 171 -13.33 2.58 -6.61
C VAL A 171 -13.26 2.09 -8.05
N GLN A 172 -12.95 0.82 -8.26
CA GLN A 172 -12.95 0.18 -9.57
C GLN A 172 -14.16 -0.72 -9.74
#